data_AF-A0A384L4R3-F1
#
_entry.id   AF-A0A384L4R3-F1
#
_cell.length_a   1.000
_cell.length_b   1.000
_cell.length_c   1.000
_cell.angle_alpha   90.00
_cell.angle_beta   90.00
_cell.angle_gamma   90.00
#
_symmetry.space_group_name_H-M   'P 1'
#
loop_
_entity.id
_entity.type
_entity.pdbx_description
1 polymer ?
#
loop_
_entity_poly.entity_id
_entity_poly.type
_entity_poly.pdbx_seq_one_letter_code
_entity_poly.pdbx_strand_id
1 'polypeptide(L)'
;MDLQQKQACWKLELEVIDNDSSWVSKFDPSKKKKKKKQKPLIREDDIFFQNGGHFTEDNLPDCQSSRKFEPDYGYKELLSMVFDRLREEDVEVSTERPRTVMMPPQLLAEGTITVCLNFADLCRTMHRKPDHVMKFLLAQMETKVSLNKQQRLEIKGLVSSKDFQAVFRKYIDAFVICVCCKSPDTALAEEGNGLFNLRCETCGLVAPVDIPNLL
;
A
#
# COMPACT_ATOMS: atom_id res chain seq x y z
N MET A 1 -33.31 -31.36 -3.53
CA MET A 1 -32.07 -31.63 -2.79
C MET A 1 -30.99 -30.76 -3.41
N ASP A 2 -30.99 -29.46 -3.12
CA ASP A 2 -29.88 -28.57 -3.50
C ASP A 2 -29.98 -27.30 -2.65
N LEU A 3 -29.48 -27.40 -1.41
CA LEU A 3 -29.08 -26.21 -0.65
C LEU A 3 -27.63 -25.92 -1.02
N GLN A 4 -27.44 -25.13 -2.08
CA GLN A 4 -26.16 -24.47 -2.29
C GLN A 4 -25.93 -23.48 -1.16
N GLN A 5 -25.11 -23.91 -0.20
CA GLN A 5 -24.50 -23.08 0.83
C GLN A 5 -23.67 -21.99 0.13
N LYS A 6 -24.28 -20.84 -0.13
CA LYS A 6 -23.54 -19.63 -0.56
C LYS A 6 -22.59 -19.23 0.57
N GLN A 7 -21.35 -19.66 0.47
CA GLN A 7 -20.27 -19.17 1.31
C GLN A 7 -20.05 -17.70 0.96
N ALA A 8 -20.26 -16.84 1.96
CA ALA A 8 -20.06 -15.40 1.81
C ALA A 8 -18.57 -15.13 1.58
N CYS A 9 -18.27 -14.58 0.40
CA CYS A 9 -16.99 -13.93 0.10
C CYS A 9 -16.72 -12.89 1.19
N TRP A 10 -15.58 -13.02 1.87
CA TRP A 10 -15.26 -12.16 2.99
C TRP A 10 -14.76 -10.82 2.46
N LYS A 11 -15.53 -9.76 2.69
CA LYS A 11 -15.14 -8.41 2.31
C LYS A 11 -14.15 -7.91 3.35
N LEU A 12 -12.87 -7.78 2.96
CA LEU A 12 -11.93 -6.93 3.67
C LEU A 12 -12.35 -5.48 3.40
N GLU A 13 -13.35 -5.00 4.14
CA GLU A 13 -13.49 -3.56 4.30
C GLU A 13 -12.36 -3.14 5.24
N LEU A 14 -11.27 -2.66 4.64
CA LEU A 14 -10.33 -1.81 5.35
C LEU A 14 -11.14 -0.63 5.88
N GLU A 15 -11.33 -0.58 7.19
CA GLU A 15 -11.89 0.60 7.83
C GLU A 15 -11.00 1.77 7.44
N VAL A 16 -11.62 2.80 6.86
CA VAL A 16 -10.97 4.06 6.61
C VAL A 16 -10.57 4.57 7.98
N ILE A 17 -9.26 4.55 8.29
CA ILE A 17 -8.74 5.36 9.38
C ILE A 17 -9.05 6.79 8.95
N ASP A 18 -10.10 7.35 9.52
CA ASP A 18 -10.40 8.76 9.40
C ASP A 18 -9.13 9.50 9.83
N ASN A 19 -8.49 10.13 8.83
CA ASN A 19 -7.44 11.09 9.06
C ASN A 19 -8.10 12.31 9.72
N ASP A 20 -8.36 12.18 11.02
CA ASP A 20 -8.94 13.21 11.85
C ASP A 20 -8.06 14.44 11.73
N SER A 21 -8.59 15.41 11.00
CA SER A 21 -8.00 16.68 10.64
C SER A 21 -7.99 17.64 11.84
N SER A 22 -7.59 17.13 13.01
CA SER A 22 -7.55 17.85 14.29
C SER A 22 -6.23 18.62 14.50
N TRP A 23 -5.20 18.38 13.69
CA TRP A 23 -3.90 19.08 13.80
C TRP A 23 -3.69 20.22 12.77
N VAL A 24 -4.72 20.66 12.04
CA VAL A 24 -4.61 21.85 11.17
C VAL A 24 -5.62 22.91 11.60
N SER A 25 -5.51 23.39 12.84
CA SER A 25 -6.32 24.53 13.31
C SER A 25 -5.66 25.36 14.41
N LYS A 26 -4.34 25.57 14.36
CA LYS A 26 -3.67 26.55 15.25
C LYS A 26 -2.53 27.28 14.54
N PHE A 27 -2.83 28.02 13.49
CA PHE A 27 -1.95 29.11 13.02
C PHE A 27 -2.82 30.26 12.52
N ASP A 28 -3.13 31.17 13.44
CA ASP A 28 -3.94 32.37 13.20
C ASP A 28 -3.01 33.60 13.37
N PRO A 29 -2.42 34.14 12.28
CA PRO A 29 -1.39 35.17 12.36
C PRO A 29 -2.06 36.55 12.46
N SER A 30 -2.84 36.77 13.52
CA SER A 30 -3.44 38.07 13.81
C SER A 30 -3.71 38.22 15.30
N LYS A 31 -2.65 38.43 16.11
CA LYS A 31 -2.67 39.14 17.41
C LYS A 31 -1.25 39.42 17.97
N LYS A 32 -0.78 40.64 17.69
CA LYS A 32 0.12 41.54 18.47
C LYS A 32 1.43 41.02 19.11
N LYS A 33 2.58 41.60 18.70
CA LYS A 33 3.35 42.64 19.46
C LYS A 33 4.67 43.00 18.76
N LYS A 34 4.96 44.32 18.69
CA LYS A 34 6.16 44.95 18.11
C LYS A 34 7.47 44.39 18.69
N LYS A 35 8.39 43.94 17.83
CA LYS A 35 9.85 43.91 18.08
C LYS A 35 10.59 44.38 16.82
N LYS A 36 11.65 45.15 17.07
CA LYS A 36 12.44 46.02 16.18
C LYS A 36 13.10 45.23 15.04
N LYS A 37 12.79 45.57 13.78
CA LYS A 37 13.46 45.02 12.58
C LYS A 37 14.80 45.72 12.34
N GLN A 38 15.89 44.95 12.25
CA GLN A 38 17.10 45.34 11.52
C GLN A 38 16.89 45.04 10.03
N LYS A 39 17.38 45.94 9.16
CA LYS A 39 17.25 45.85 7.70
C LYS A 39 18.30 44.89 7.11
N PRO A 40 17.96 43.99 6.17
CA PRO A 40 18.86 43.59 5.11
C PRO A 40 18.65 44.49 3.88
N LEU A 41 19.74 44.94 3.27
CA LEU A 41 19.76 45.59 1.96
C LEU A 41 19.38 44.55 0.89
N ILE A 42 18.38 44.86 0.08
CA ILE A 42 18.17 44.27 -1.25
C ILE A 42 18.33 45.43 -2.23
N ARG A 43 19.24 45.28 -3.20
CA ARG A 43 19.39 46.21 -4.32
C ARG A 43 18.32 45.90 -5.35
N GLU A 44 17.55 46.92 -5.67
CA GLU A 44 16.60 46.97 -6.77
C GLU A 44 17.41 47.38 -8.00
N ASP A 45 17.49 46.52 -9.01
CA ASP A 45 17.74 46.92 -10.40
C ASP A 45 16.92 45.97 -11.29
N ASP A 46 15.72 46.43 -11.61
CA ASP A 46 14.99 46.30 -12.89
C ASP A 46 14.46 44.94 -13.36
N ILE A 47 13.23 44.64 -12.90
CA ILE A 47 12.22 43.96 -13.72
C ILE A 47 11.63 45.01 -14.68
N PHE A 48 11.93 44.91 -15.98
CA PHE A 48 11.15 45.54 -17.04
C PHE A 48 10.58 44.45 -17.95
N PHE A 49 9.30 44.15 -17.77
CA PHE A 49 8.49 43.46 -18.77
C PHE A 49 7.98 44.52 -19.75
N GLN A 50 8.45 44.49 -21.00
CA GLN A 50 7.72 45.09 -22.12
C GLN A 50 7.66 44.11 -23.30
N ASN A 51 6.40 43.89 -23.71
CA ASN A 51 5.88 43.50 -25.01
C ASN A 51 6.86 43.27 -26.18
N GLY A 52 6.64 42.13 -26.85
CA GLY A 52 6.51 42.03 -28.31
C GLY A 52 7.65 42.60 -29.17
N GLY A 53 8.52 41.72 -29.66
CA GLY A 53 9.52 42.06 -30.68
C GLY A 53 9.95 40.84 -31.50
N HIS A 54 9.57 40.89 -32.77
CA HIS A 54 10.06 40.12 -33.92
C HIS A 54 11.57 39.79 -33.85
N PHE A 55 11.94 38.50 -33.95
CA PHE A 55 13.32 38.07 -34.17
C PHE A 55 13.47 37.65 -35.63
N THR A 56 14.21 38.44 -36.41
CA THR A 56 14.63 38.08 -37.76
C THR A 56 15.62 36.93 -37.70
N GLU A 57 15.34 35.89 -38.48
CA GLU A 57 16.29 34.87 -38.87
C GLU A 57 17.55 35.52 -39.42
N ASP A 58 18.73 35.03 -39.03
CA ASP A 58 19.85 34.86 -39.97
C ASP A 58 21.03 34.12 -39.31
N ASN A 59 21.32 32.94 -39.88
CA ASN A 59 22.61 32.23 -39.93
C ASN A 59 23.15 31.53 -38.67
N LEU A 60 22.89 30.22 -38.56
CA LEU A 60 23.70 29.26 -37.81
C LEU A 60 24.08 28.07 -38.72
N PRO A 61 25.34 27.60 -38.74
CA PRO A 61 25.81 26.67 -39.75
C PRO A 61 25.17 25.28 -39.62
N ASP A 62 24.85 24.74 -40.79
CA ASP A 62 24.29 23.42 -41.03
C ASP A 62 25.14 22.32 -40.36
N CYS A 63 24.58 21.70 -39.33
CA CYS A 63 25.09 20.45 -38.76
C CYS A 63 24.03 19.39 -39.02
N GLN A 64 24.19 18.71 -40.16
CA GLN A 64 23.46 17.51 -40.55
C GLN A 64 23.81 16.36 -39.60
N SER A 65 23.21 16.38 -38.42
CA SER A 65 22.86 15.14 -37.74
C SER A 65 21.35 15.11 -37.71
N SER A 66 20.79 13.96 -38.08
CA SER A 66 19.37 13.64 -37.94
C SER A 66 18.97 13.70 -36.46
N ARG A 67 18.84 14.92 -35.94
CA ARG A 67 18.20 15.21 -34.67
C ARG A 67 16.75 14.83 -34.89
N LYS A 68 16.38 13.65 -34.41
CA LYS A 68 14.98 13.28 -34.22
C LYS A 68 14.34 14.50 -33.56
N PHE A 69 13.44 15.14 -34.29
CA PHE A 69 12.72 16.32 -33.82
C PHE A 69 11.91 15.83 -32.62
N GLU A 70 12.39 16.09 -31.41
CA GLU A 70 11.58 15.93 -30.20
C GLU A 70 10.48 16.97 -30.33
N PRO A 71 9.22 16.57 -30.57
CA PRO A 71 8.15 17.54 -30.66
C PRO A 71 7.99 18.22 -29.30
N ASP A 72 7.79 19.55 -29.31
CA ASP A 72 7.51 20.31 -28.09
C ASP A 72 6.12 19.94 -27.55
N TYR A 73 6.01 18.80 -26.86
CA TYR A 73 4.76 18.36 -26.25
C TYR A 73 4.43 19.22 -25.03
N GLY A 74 3.19 19.70 -24.94
CA GLY A 74 2.69 20.36 -23.73
C GLY A 74 2.44 19.37 -22.58
N TYR A 75 2.54 19.81 -21.32
CA TYR A 75 2.26 18.97 -20.14
C TYR A 75 0.93 18.21 -20.22
N LYS A 76 -0.12 18.86 -20.75
CA LYS A 76 -1.45 18.24 -20.92
C LYS A 76 -1.46 17.12 -21.95
N GLU A 77 -0.69 17.25 -23.04
CA GLU A 77 -0.62 16.26 -24.11
C GLU A 77 0.20 15.04 -23.67
N LEU A 78 1.32 15.28 -22.96
CA LEU A 78 2.10 14.23 -22.32
C LEU A 78 1.25 13.45 -21.31
N LEU A 79 0.48 14.14 -20.48
CA LEU A 79 -0.45 13.51 -19.54
C LEU A 79 -1.50 12.67 -20.27
N SER A 80 -2.14 13.21 -21.32
CA SER A 80 -3.13 12.46 -22.10
C SER A 80 -2.53 11.16 -22.61
N MET A 81 -1.35 11.24 -23.24
CA MET A 81 -0.65 10.08 -23.79
C MET A 81 -0.35 9.01 -22.72
N VAL A 82 0.04 9.42 -21.51
CA VAL A 82 0.28 8.48 -20.40
C VAL A 82 -1.03 7.85 -19.94
N PHE A 83 -2.11 8.62 -19.77
CA PHE A 83 -3.41 8.07 -19.39
C PHE A 83 -4.00 7.17 -20.46
N ASP A 84 -3.79 7.48 -21.74
CA ASP A 84 -4.27 6.66 -22.86
C ASP A 84 -3.55 5.30 -22.86
N ARG A 85 -2.22 5.29 -22.65
CA ARG A 85 -1.46 4.04 -22.46
C ARG A 85 -1.94 3.23 -21.25
N LEU A 86 -2.22 3.89 -20.13
CA LEU A 86 -2.72 3.22 -18.93
C LEU A 86 -4.11 2.59 -19.14
N ARG A 87 -4.96 3.19 -19.99
CA ARG A 87 -6.27 2.63 -20.36
C ARG A 87 -6.14 1.47 -21.34
N GLU A 88 -5.20 1.53 -22.28
CA GLU A 88 -4.95 0.47 -23.26
C GLU A 88 -4.41 -0.82 -22.63
N GLU A 89 -3.68 -0.70 -21.51
CA GLU A 89 -3.11 -1.85 -20.78
C GLU A 89 -4.12 -2.53 -19.83
N ASP A 90 -5.42 -2.16 -19.90
CA ASP A 90 -6.50 -2.66 -19.02
C ASP A 90 -6.15 -2.55 -17.52
N VAL A 91 -5.34 -1.56 -17.14
CA VAL A 91 -5.26 -1.13 -15.76
C VAL A 91 -6.55 -0.36 -15.51
N GLU A 92 -7.62 -1.05 -15.12
CA GLU A 92 -8.76 -0.41 -14.49
C GLU A 92 -8.22 0.37 -13.29
N VAL A 93 -8.00 1.67 -13.50
CA VAL A 93 -7.82 2.66 -12.44
C VAL A 93 -9.18 2.80 -11.76
N SER A 94 -9.61 1.72 -11.11
CA SER A 94 -10.72 1.72 -10.21
C SER A 94 -10.33 2.64 -9.07
N THR A 95 -11.00 3.79 -9.00
CA THR A 95 -10.94 4.71 -7.86
C THR A 95 -11.41 4.01 -6.57
N GLU A 96 -12.11 2.88 -6.69
CA GLU A 96 -12.32 1.93 -5.62
C GLU A 96 -11.07 1.04 -5.45
N ARG A 97 -10.40 1.22 -4.31
CA ARG A 97 -9.28 0.38 -3.85
C ARG A 97 -9.59 -1.10 -4.16
N PRO A 98 -8.71 -1.84 -4.87
CA PRO A 98 -8.97 -3.23 -5.22
C PRO A 98 -9.19 -4.00 -3.93
N ARG A 99 -10.45 -4.43 -3.72
CA ARG A 99 -10.81 -5.25 -2.56
C ARG A 99 -10.17 -6.60 -2.80
N THR A 100 -9.13 -6.92 -2.04
CA THR A 100 -8.53 -8.25 -2.05
C THR A 100 -9.54 -9.25 -1.53
N VAL A 101 -10.23 -9.90 -2.46
CA VAL A 101 -11.19 -10.97 -2.17
C VAL A 101 -10.38 -12.20 -1.75
N MET A 102 -10.19 -12.36 -0.45
CA MET A 102 -9.61 -13.58 0.11
C MET A 102 -10.73 -14.53 0.55
N MET A 103 -10.50 -15.84 0.39
CA MET A 103 -11.39 -16.86 0.92
C MET A 103 -11.56 -16.69 2.44
N PRO A 104 -12.79 -16.75 2.99
CA PRO A 104 -13.01 -16.67 4.44
C PRO A 104 -12.30 -17.83 5.16
N PRO A 105 -11.68 -17.59 6.33
CA PRO A 105 -11.16 -18.67 7.15
C PRO A 105 -12.30 -19.54 7.69
N GLN A 106 -12.18 -20.86 7.55
CA GLN A 106 -13.16 -21.85 8.00
C GLN A 106 -12.69 -22.47 9.31
N LEU A 107 -13.33 -22.08 10.41
CA LEU A 107 -13.02 -22.59 11.76
C LEU A 107 -14.06 -23.63 12.20
N LEU A 108 -13.57 -24.72 12.78
CA LEU A 108 -14.36 -25.80 13.36
C LEU A 108 -13.91 -26.03 14.80
N ALA A 109 -14.84 -26.02 15.75
CA ALA A 109 -14.54 -26.37 17.13
C ALA A 109 -14.62 -27.90 17.31
N GLU A 110 -13.52 -28.52 17.70
CA GLU A 110 -13.39 -29.94 17.99
C GLU A 110 -13.09 -30.10 19.49
N GLY A 111 -14.16 -30.09 20.30
CA GLY A 111 -14.05 -30.15 21.76
C GLY A 111 -13.44 -28.88 22.35
N THR A 112 -12.24 -29.00 22.93
CA THR A 112 -11.49 -27.86 23.53
C THR A 112 -10.47 -27.26 22.55
N ILE A 113 -10.40 -27.75 21.32
CA ILE A 113 -9.47 -27.31 20.29
C ILE A 113 -10.27 -26.68 19.15
N THR A 114 -9.79 -25.56 18.63
CA THR A 114 -10.35 -24.94 17.43
C THR A 114 -9.43 -25.23 16.25
N VAL A 115 -9.98 -25.77 15.17
CA VAL A 115 -9.24 -26.17 13.97
C VAL A 115 -9.62 -25.27 12.79
N CYS A 116 -8.63 -24.65 12.15
CA CYS A 116 -8.81 -23.95 10.88
C CYS A 116 -8.55 -24.92 9.71
N LEU A 117 -9.60 -25.18 8.93
CA LEU A 117 -9.59 -26.21 7.88
C LEU A 117 -8.81 -25.79 6.63
N ASN A 118 -8.90 -24.51 6.25
CA ASN A 118 -8.35 -23.97 4.99
C ASN A 118 -7.05 -23.17 5.18
N PHE A 119 -6.32 -23.41 6.27
CA PHE A 119 -5.10 -22.65 6.58
C PHE A 119 -4.02 -22.73 5.47
N ALA A 120 -3.81 -23.92 4.91
CA ALA A 120 -2.86 -24.13 3.82
C ALA A 120 -3.22 -23.30 2.57
N ASP A 121 -4.50 -23.26 2.22
CA ASP A 121 -4.98 -22.55 1.04
C ASP A 121 -4.90 -21.04 1.24
N LEU A 122 -5.16 -20.54 2.45
CA LEU A 122 -4.95 -19.14 2.80
C LEU A 122 -3.48 -18.74 2.64
N CYS A 123 -2.55 -19.55 3.17
CA CYS A 123 -1.12 -19.27 3.04
C CYS A 123 -0.66 -19.27 1.57
N ARG A 124 -1.18 -20.19 0.76
CA ARG A 124 -0.89 -20.26 -0.69
C ARG A 124 -1.43 -19.05 -1.43
N THR A 125 -2.66 -18.62 -1.12
CA THR A 125 -3.31 -17.46 -1.74
C THR A 125 -2.54 -16.17 -1.49
N MET A 126 -1.95 -16.02 -0.30
CA MET A 126 -1.15 -14.84 0.06
C MET A 126 0.33 -14.96 -0.30
N HIS A 127 0.77 -16.07 -0.91
CA HIS A 127 2.19 -16.37 -1.15
C HIS A 127 3.05 -16.26 0.12
N ARG A 128 2.60 -16.85 1.24
CA ARG A 128 3.33 -16.83 2.52
C ARG A 128 3.63 -18.24 3.02
N LYS A 129 4.78 -18.37 3.71
CA LYS A 129 5.15 -19.61 4.39
C LYS A 129 4.25 -19.82 5.61
N PRO A 130 3.71 -21.05 5.82
CA PRO A 130 2.80 -21.33 6.95
C PRO A 130 3.47 -21.10 8.30
N ASP A 131 4.78 -21.34 8.41
CA ASP A 131 5.56 -21.14 9.63
C ASP A 131 5.56 -19.67 10.08
N HIS A 132 5.65 -18.73 9.14
CA HIS A 132 5.65 -17.30 9.44
C HIS A 132 4.29 -16.85 9.97
N VAL A 133 3.20 -17.25 9.29
CA VAL A 133 1.83 -16.95 9.69
C VAL A 133 1.55 -17.55 11.09
N MET A 134 1.98 -18.79 11.31
CA MET A 134 1.80 -19.48 12.60
C MET A 134 2.52 -18.75 13.74
N LYS A 135 3.78 -18.32 13.54
CA LYS A 135 4.53 -17.54 14.53
C LYS A 135 3.81 -16.24 14.89
N PHE A 136 3.25 -15.54 13.91
CA PHE A 136 2.46 -14.34 14.15
C PHE A 136 1.18 -14.62 14.96
N LEU A 137 0.44 -15.67 14.60
CA LEU A 137 -0.79 -16.04 15.32
C LEU A 137 -0.49 -16.43 16.77
N LEU A 138 0.61 -17.15 17.00
CA LEU A 138 1.09 -17.51 18.34
C LEU A 138 1.37 -16.25 19.18
N ALA A 139 1.99 -15.24 18.58
CA ALA A 139 2.29 -13.97 19.23
C ALA A 139 1.02 -13.16 19.59
N GLN A 140 0.00 -13.20 18.75
CA GLN A 140 -1.19 -12.34 18.90
C GLN A 140 -2.32 -12.96 19.73
N MET A 141 -2.46 -14.29 19.75
CA MET A 141 -3.60 -14.96 20.39
C MET A 141 -3.29 -15.53 21.79
N GLU A 142 -2.07 -15.38 22.30
CA GLU A 142 -1.62 -15.93 23.61
C GLU A 142 -1.99 -17.42 23.83
N THR A 143 -2.23 -18.16 22.76
CA THR A 143 -2.71 -19.55 22.77
C THR A 143 -1.67 -20.43 22.11
N LYS A 144 -1.65 -21.71 22.50
CA LYS A 144 -0.76 -22.68 21.84
C LYS A 144 -1.35 -23.05 20.49
N VAL A 145 -0.63 -22.72 19.43
CA VAL A 145 -0.98 -23.04 18.03
C VAL A 145 -0.04 -24.11 17.50
N SER A 146 -0.56 -25.10 16.78
CA SER A 146 0.20 -26.16 16.13
C SER A 146 -0.34 -26.49 14.73
N LEU A 147 0.51 -27.02 13.86
CA LEU A 147 0.10 -27.53 12.55
C LEU A 147 -0.07 -29.05 12.58
N ASN A 148 -1.21 -29.53 12.09
CA ASN A 148 -1.46 -30.95 11.90
C ASN A 148 -0.73 -31.45 10.63
N LYS A 149 -0.55 -32.77 10.53
CA LYS A 149 -0.05 -33.48 9.33
C LYS A 149 -0.83 -33.15 8.06
N GLN A 150 -2.12 -32.83 8.19
CA GLN A 150 -2.99 -32.42 7.08
C GLN A 150 -2.89 -30.92 6.73
N GLN A 151 -1.89 -30.19 7.26
CA GLN A 151 -1.73 -28.74 7.04
C GLN A 151 -2.93 -27.90 7.52
N ARG A 152 -3.68 -28.42 8.50
CA ARG A 152 -4.72 -27.70 9.24
C ARG A 152 -4.11 -27.07 10.49
N LEU A 153 -4.59 -25.88 10.85
CA LEU A 153 -4.11 -25.17 12.04
C LEU A 153 -4.94 -25.61 13.25
N GLU A 154 -4.29 -26.08 14.30
CA GLU A 154 -4.92 -26.44 15.58
C GLU A 154 -4.56 -25.39 16.62
N ILE A 155 -5.58 -24.83 17.27
CA ILE A 155 -5.44 -23.81 18.30
C ILE A 155 -6.02 -24.37 19.59
N LYS A 156 -5.24 -24.38 20.67
CA LYS A 156 -5.73 -24.80 21.99
C LYS A 156 -6.67 -23.73 22.54
N GLY A 157 -7.90 -24.11 22.81
CA GLY A 157 -8.95 -23.24 23.32
C GLY A 157 -10.12 -23.07 22.35
N LEU A 158 -11.19 -22.47 22.87
CA LEU A 158 -12.35 -22.05 22.08
C LEU A 158 -12.07 -20.64 21.55
N VAL A 159 -11.77 -20.55 20.25
CA VAL A 159 -11.52 -19.28 19.57
C VAL A 159 -12.72 -18.96 18.70
N SER A 160 -13.31 -17.78 18.89
CA SER A 160 -14.43 -17.36 18.07
C SER A 160 -13.94 -17.06 16.65
N SER A 161 -14.80 -17.31 15.65
CA SER A 161 -14.43 -17.00 14.26
C SER A 161 -14.14 -15.53 14.06
N LYS A 162 -14.74 -14.63 14.85
CA LYS A 162 -14.54 -13.18 14.76
C LYS A 162 -13.18 -12.76 15.27
N ASP A 163 -12.74 -13.34 16.39
CA ASP A 163 -11.43 -13.02 16.98
C ASP A 163 -10.30 -13.52 16.09
N PHE A 164 -10.44 -14.74 15.57
CA PHE A 164 -9.47 -15.30 14.63
C PHE A 164 -9.32 -14.41 13.41
N GLN A 165 -10.47 -14.03 12.84
CA GLN A 165 -10.57 -13.14 11.70
C GLN A 165 -9.94 -11.76 11.96
N ALA A 166 -10.16 -11.15 13.12
CA ALA A 166 -9.60 -9.86 13.47
C ALA A 166 -8.06 -9.90 13.52
N VAL A 167 -7.49 -10.92 14.15
CA VAL A 167 -6.03 -11.10 14.19
C VAL A 167 -5.47 -11.41 12.80
N PHE A 168 -6.16 -12.24 12.02
CA PHE A 168 -5.73 -12.57 10.66
C PHE A 168 -5.73 -11.34 9.73
N ARG A 169 -6.68 -10.42 9.89
CA ARG A 169 -6.69 -9.14 9.18
C ARG A 169 -5.46 -8.29 9.50
N LYS A 170 -5.08 -8.19 10.78
CA LYS A 170 -3.84 -7.49 11.18
C LYS A 170 -2.60 -8.08 10.51
N TYR A 171 -2.56 -9.40 10.32
CA TYR A 171 -1.48 -10.05 9.59
C TYR A 171 -1.45 -9.61 8.11
N ILE A 172 -2.60 -9.61 7.44
CA ILE A 172 -2.73 -9.21 6.03
C ILE A 172 -2.26 -7.76 5.86
N ASP A 173 -2.74 -6.86 6.71
CA ASP A 173 -2.44 -5.44 6.62
C ASP A 173 -0.95 -5.13 6.87
N ALA A 174 -0.27 -5.93 7.70
CA ALA A 174 1.14 -5.74 8.02
C ALA A 174 2.09 -6.46 7.04
N PHE A 175 1.77 -7.69 6.61
CA PHE A 175 2.74 -8.58 5.93
C PHE A 175 2.34 -8.98 4.51
N VAL A 176 1.18 -8.57 4.02
CA VAL A 176 0.68 -8.96 2.68
C VAL A 176 0.39 -7.73 1.83
N ILE A 177 -0.27 -6.72 2.38
CA ILE A 177 -0.67 -5.54 1.63
C ILE A 177 0.48 -4.54 1.53
N CYS A 178 0.77 -4.09 0.31
CA CYS A 178 1.76 -3.04 0.10
C CYS A 178 1.31 -1.71 0.74
N VAL A 179 2.21 -1.05 1.47
CA VAL A 179 1.93 0.25 2.10
C VAL A 179 1.62 1.34 1.07
N CYS A 180 2.25 1.29 -0.11
CA CYS A 180 2.14 2.32 -1.15
C CYS A 180 0.92 2.11 -2.06
N CYS A 181 0.84 0.99 -2.77
CA CYS A 181 -0.19 0.74 -3.79
C CYS A 181 -1.34 -0.15 -3.32
N LYS A 182 -1.30 -0.66 -2.08
CA LYS A 182 -2.32 -1.54 -1.50
C LYS A 182 -2.57 -2.85 -2.26
N SER A 183 -1.66 -3.25 -3.16
CA SER A 183 -1.73 -4.56 -3.81
C SER A 183 -1.36 -5.69 -2.83
N PRO A 184 -1.97 -6.89 -2.98
CA PRO A 184 -1.56 -8.10 -2.27
C PRO A 184 -0.32 -8.76 -2.87
N ASP A 185 0.07 -8.38 -4.10
CA ASP A 185 1.15 -8.98 -4.88
C ASP A 185 2.51 -8.54 -4.35
N THR A 186 2.90 -9.17 -3.24
CA THR A 186 4.12 -8.87 -2.52
C THR A 186 4.84 -10.15 -2.11
N ALA A 187 6.17 -10.12 -2.09
CA ALA A 187 7.03 -11.19 -1.63
C ALA A 187 7.67 -10.82 -0.28
N LEU A 188 7.65 -11.75 0.68
CA LEU A 188 8.29 -11.58 1.98
C LEU A 188 9.68 -12.24 1.96
N ALA A 189 10.73 -11.44 2.08
CA ALA A 189 12.11 -11.91 2.20
C ALA A 189 12.56 -11.85 3.67
N GLU A 190 13.15 -12.95 4.15
CA GLU A 190 13.79 -13.01 5.47
C GLU A 190 15.26 -12.66 5.30
N GLU A 191 15.71 -11.61 5.99
CA GLU A 191 17.11 -11.21 6.01
C GLU A 191 17.79 -11.83 7.23
N GLY A 192 19.08 -12.20 7.11
CA GLY A 192 19.81 -13.00 8.11
C GLY A 192 19.90 -12.40 9.53
N ASN A 193 19.44 -11.17 9.70
CA ASN A 193 19.41 -10.45 10.97
C ASN A 193 18.08 -10.63 11.75
N GLY A 194 17.17 -11.48 11.27
CA GLY A 194 15.84 -11.66 11.85
C GLY A 194 14.84 -10.57 11.46
N LEU A 195 15.21 -9.75 10.47
CA LEU A 195 14.36 -8.73 9.89
C LEU A 195 13.64 -9.28 8.66
N PHE A 196 12.41 -8.87 8.45
CA PHE A 196 11.64 -9.22 7.26
C PHE A 196 11.50 -8.01 6.35
N ASN A 197 11.72 -8.21 5.05
CA ASN A 197 11.55 -7.18 4.03
C ASN A 197 10.39 -7.58 3.12
N LEU A 198 9.41 -6.69 3.00
CA LEU A 198 8.29 -6.84 2.08
C LEU A 198 8.65 -6.15 0.75
N ARG A 199 8.71 -6.93 -0.33
CA ARG A 199 8.95 -6.46 -1.69
C ARG A 199 7.65 -6.51 -2.48
N CYS A 200 7.22 -5.38 -3.02
CA CYS A 200 6.05 -5.33 -3.91
C CYS A 200 6.43 -5.65 -5.36
N GLU A 201 5.65 -6.50 -6.02
CA GLU A 201 5.84 -6.83 -7.44
C GLU A 201 5.26 -5.74 -8.36
N THR A 202 4.18 -5.08 -7.94
CA THR A 202 3.54 -4.00 -8.71
C THR A 202 4.35 -2.70 -8.73
N CYS A 203 4.76 -2.20 -7.55
CA CYS A 203 5.43 -0.90 -7.45
C CYS A 203 6.95 -0.99 -7.21
N GLY A 204 7.50 -2.19 -7.01
CA GLY A 204 8.93 -2.40 -6.76
C GLY A 204 9.42 -1.90 -5.39
N LEU A 205 8.54 -1.34 -4.55
CA LEU A 205 8.91 -0.85 -3.22
C LEU A 205 9.39 -2.01 -2.35
N VAL A 206 10.52 -1.81 -1.68
CA VAL A 206 11.02 -2.69 -0.62
C VAL A 206 10.93 -1.94 0.69
N ALA A 207 10.16 -2.48 1.63
CA ALA A 207 9.98 -1.90 2.95
C ALA A 207 10.35 -2.92 4.03
N PRO A 208 11.13 -2.55 5.06
CA PRO A 208 11.31 -3.39 6.24
C PRO A 208 9.98 -3.50 6.99
N VAL A 209 9.67 -4.70 7.46
CA VAL A 209 8.47 -4.99 8.25
C VAL A 209 8.91 -5.65 9.55
N ASP A 210 8.58 -4.99 10.66
CA ASP A 210 8.84 -5.52 11.98
C ASP A 210 7.64 -6.34 12.46
N ILE A 211 7.91 -7.41 13.20
CA ILE A 211 6.87 -8.12 13.93
C ILE A 211 6.41 -7.19 15.06
N PRO A 212 5.14 -6.72 15.07
CA PRO A 212 4.66 -5.87 16.15
C PRO A 212 4.90 -6.60 17.47
N ASN A 213 5.63 -5.93 18.37
CA ASN A 213 6.27 -6.49 19.56
C ASN A 213 5.46 -7.63 20.21
N LEU A 214 6.14 -8.77 20.36
CA LEU A 214 5.84 -9.77 21.39
C LEU A 214 6.02 -9.06 22.74
N LEU A 215 4.94 -8.53 23.31
CA LEU A 215 4.92 -8.11 24.72
C LEU A 215 4.79 -9.33 25.62
#